data_AF-A0A2E7NDD3-F1
#
_entry.id   AF-A0A2E7NDD3-F1
#
_cell.length_a   1.000
_cell.length_b   1.000
_cell.length_c   1.000
_cell.angle_alpha   90.00
_cell.angle_beta   90.00
_cell.angle_gamma   90.00
#
_symmetry.space_group_name_H-M   'P 1'
#
loop_
_entity.id
_entity.type
_entity.pdbx_description
1 polymer ?
#
loop_
_entity_poly.entity_id
_entity_poly.type
_entity_poly.pdbx_seq_one_letter_code
_entity_poly.pdbx_strand_id
1 'polypeptide(L)'
;MEMISMDDVIYIHERLVVDAQESDDPISPPGVKDHGLLESAISRQHAGYDGQLKYDDPIANAATLCYGICCNHALHNGNKRTALVSMLCHLDKNGYTFNNRTNQQDLYSFMINVARHSLVNKKKLKKTTDISDLEVTAMTQWISKRSRRIEKGERTLSYSDLEKLLRQHDIYFENHKNNYVDVIKYSTQKQRTSWFTSKEIQISEKIANIPYWPGRTVGKGLIKSIRQKAKLTADDGFDSALFYGTETTPDDFVQKYKKVLRMLAKT
;
A
#
# COMPACT_ATOMS: atom_id res chain seq x y z
N MET A 1 -0.70 14.61 3.17
CA MET A 1 -1.42 13.53 2.48
C MET A 1 -0.63 13.20 1.25
N GLU A 2 -0.29 11.92 1.07
CA GLU A 2 0.45 11.46 -0.10
C GLU A 2 -0.54 11.07 -1.20
N MET A 3 -0.33 11.58 -2.40
CA MET A 3 -1.25 11.38 -3.54
C MET A 3 -0.71 10.32 -4.50
N ILE A 4 -1.56 9.86 -5.42
CA ILE A 4 -1.19 8.88 -6.44
C ILE A 4 -0.94 9.66 -7.73
N SER A 5 0.25 9.50 -8.31
CA SER A 5 0.61 10.17 -9.56
C SER A 5 -0.01 9.47 -10.77
N MET A 6 0.06 10.13 -11.95
CA MET A 6 -0.32 9.48 -13.21
C MET A 6 0.53 8.25 -13.51
N ASP A 7 1.84 8.33 -13.25
CA ASP A 7 2.75 7.20 -13.43
C ASP A 7 2.40 6.05 -12.48
N ASP A 8 2.00 6.34 -11.24
CA ASP A 8 1.53 5.30 -10.30
C ASP A 8 0.29 4.58 -10.85
N VAL A 9 -0.69 5.32 -11.40
CA VAL A 9 -1.92 4.72 -11.96
C VAL A 9 -1.61 3.88 -13.20
N ILE A 10 -0.74 4.36 -14.07
CA ILE A 10 -0.30 3.62 -15.27
C ILE A 10 0.43 2.35 -14.84
N TYR A 11 1.36 2.45 -13.89
CA TYR A 11 2.08 1.30 -13.35
C TYR A 11 1.11 0.27 -12.74
N ILE A 12 0.16 0.71 -11.90
CA ILE A 12 -0.90 -0.17 -11.36
C ILE A 12 -1.68 -0.86 -12.48
N HIS A 13 -2.03 -0.13 -13.54
CA HIS A 13 -2.73 -0.68 -14.69
C HIS A 13 -1.91 -1.77 -15.39
N GLU A 14 -0.62 -1.52 -15.63
CA GLU A 14 0.29 -2.49 -16.24
C GLU A 14 0.44 -3.76 -15.39
N ARG A 15 0.55 -3.62 -14.06
CA ARG A 15 0.58 -4.78 -13.15
C ARG A 15 -0.70 -5.62 -13.23
N LEU A 16 -1.86 -4.96 -13.34
CA LEU A 16 -3.14 -5.63 -13.53
C LEU A 16 -3.25 -6.33 -14.90
N VAL A 17 -2.69 -5.73 -15.97
CA VAL A 17 -2.65 -6.35 -17.30
C VAL A 17 -1.85 -7.66 -17.24
N VAL A 18 -0.67 -7.61 -16.61
CA VAL A 18 0.20 -8.79 -16.45
C VAL A 18 -0.49 -9.89 -15.62
N ASP A 19 -1.08 -9.58 -14.46
CA ASP A 19 -1.76 -10.61 -13.65
C ASP A 19 -3.00 -11.20 -14.35
N ALA A 20 -3.69 -10.41 -15.16
CA ALA A 20 -4.90 -10.84 -15.86
C ALA A 20 -4.62 -11.57 -17.19
N GLN A 21 -3.39 -11.56 -17.69
CA GLN A 21 -3.05 -12.07 -19.03
C GLN A 21 -3.44 -13.53 -19.25
N GLU A 22 -3.28 -14.37 -18.22
CA GLU A 22 -3.64 -15.81 -18.25
C GLU A 22 -5.03 -16.10 -17.68
N SER A 23 -5.83 -15.07 -17.41
CA SER A 23 -7.19 -15.24 -16.90
C SER A 23 -8.20 -15.38 -18.04
N ASP A 24 -9.39 -15.91 -17.73
CA ASP A 24 -10.51 -15.98 -18.68
C ASP A 24 -10.97 -14.60 -19.21
N ASP A 25 -10.53 -13.50 -18.58
CA ASP A 25 -10.96 -12.13 -18.89
C ASP A 25 -9.80 -11.12 -18.78
N PRO A 26 -8.87 -11.16 -19.76
CA PRO A 26 -7.70 -10.30 -19.78
C PRO A 26 -8.08 -8.82 -19.96
N ILE A 27 -7.21 -7.92 -19.51
CA ILE A 27 -7.36 -6.50 -19.81
C ILE A 27 -6.91 -6.27 -21.26
N SER A 28 -7.85 -6.33 -22.19
CA SER A 28 -7.60 -6.11 -23.62
C SER A 28 -8.70 -5.24 -24.26
N PRO A 29 -8.35 -4.24 -25.09
CA PRO A 29 -6.99 -3.73 -25.27
C PRO A 29 -6.45 -3.09 -23.97
N PRO A 30 -5.15 -3.23 -23.65
CA PRO A 30 -4.55 -2.58 -22.50
C PRO A 30 -4.22 -1.10 -22.78
N GLY A 31 -3.92 -0.35 -21.74
CA GLY A 31 -3.35 0.99 -21.84
C GLY A 31 -4.36 2.14 -21.75
N VAL A 32 -3.81 3.35 -21.82
CA VAL A 32 -4.56 4.60 -21.75
C VAL A 32 -5.25 4.85 -23.09
N LYS A 33 -6.57 5.00 -23.04
CA LYS A 33 -7.41 5.38 -24.18
C LYS A 33 -7.38 6.89 -24.40
N ASP A 34 -7.42 7.66 -23.31
CA ASP A 34 -7.46 9.12 -23.34
C ASP A 34 -6.68 9.67 -22.13
N HIS A 35 -5.55 10.32 -22.41
CA HIS A 35 -4.70 10.91 -21.38
C HIS A 35 -5.34 12.10 -20.67
N GLY A 36 -6.16 12.90 -21.37
CA GLY A 36 -6.83 14.05 -20.76
C GLY A 36 -7.92 13.60 -19.78
N LEU A 37 -8.64 12.53 -20.09
CA LEU A 37 -9.60 11.92 -19.16
C LEU A 37 -8.91 11.31 -17.94
N LEU A 38 -7.72 10.72 -18.12
CA LEU A 38 -6.92 10.16 -17.04
C LEU A 38 -6.37 11.26 -16.12
N GLU A 39 -5.77 12.29 -16.72
CA GLU A 39 -5.29 13.47 -16.00
C GLU A 39 -6.43 14.16 -15.25
N SER A 40 -7.61 14.32 -15.87
CA SER A 40 -8.80 14.85 -15.22
C SER A 40 -9.23 14.00 -14.02
N ALA A 41 -9.21 12.67 -14.14
CA ALA A 41 -9.57 11.75 -13.06
C ALA A 41 -8.64 11.87 -11.85
N ILE A 42 -7.32 11.98 -12.10
CA ILE A 42 -6.29 12.08 -11.06
C ILE A 42 -6.26 13.47 -10.44
N SER A 43 -6.43 14.52 -11.25
CA SER A 43 -6.46 15.91 -10.81
C SER A 43 -7.56 16.22 -9.80
N ARG A 44 -8.60 15.37 -9.71
CA ARG A 44 -9.64 15.45 -8.65
C ARG A 44 -9.05 15.46 -7.25
N GLN A 45 -7.89 14.82 -7.04
CA GLN A 45 -7.17 14.82 -5.75
C GLN A 45 -6.70 16.21 -5.33
N HIS A 46 -6.49 17.10 -6.30
CA HIS A 46 -6.03 18.48 -6.10
C HIS A 46 -7.15 19.51 -6.19
N ALA A 47 -8.41 19.07 -6.37
CA ALA A 47 -9.55 19.97 -6.44
C ALA A 47 -9.67 20.77 -5.13
N GLY A 48 -9.78 22.09 -5.24
CA GLY A 48 -9.76 22.99 -4.10
C GLY A 48 -9.92 24.45 -4.51
N TYR A 49 -10.02 25.32 -3.52
CA TYR A 49 -10.08 26.78 -3.70
C TYR A 49 -9.27 27.44 -2.59
N ASP A 50 -8.56 28.52 -2.92
CA ASP A 50 -7.79 29.33 -1.97
C ASP A 50 -6.78 28.52 -1.12
N GLY A 51 -6.07 27.60 -1.76
CA GLY A 51 -5.09 26.73 -1.11
C GLY A 51 -5.69 25.63 -0.23
N GLN A 52 -7.02 25.54 -0.11
CA GLN A 52 -7.72 24.48 0.63
C GLN A 52 -8.24 23.40 -0.32
N LEU A 53 -7.90 22.15 -0.04
CA LEU A 53 -8.41 21.01 -0.79
C LEU A 53 -9.89 20.77 -0.45
N LYS A 54 -10.69 20.50 -1.48
CA LYS A 54 -12.08 20.07 -1.35
C LYS A 54 -12.19 18.71 -0.65
N TYR A 55 -11.22 17.82 -0.92
CA TYR A 55 -11.09 16.51 -0.31
C TYR A 55 -9.77 16.46 0.47
N ASP A 56 -9.76 17.11 1.62
CA ASP A 56 -8.59 17.34 2.49
C ASP A 56 -8.26 16.15 3.42
N ASP A 57 -9.20 15.23 3.61
CA ASP A 57 -9.01 13.96 4.29
C ASP A 57 -8.55 12.83 3.33
N PRO A 58 -7.60 11.96 3.73
CA PRO A 58 -7.11 10.86 2.89
C PRO A 58 -8.15 9.87 2.37
N ILE A 59 -9.22 9.62 3.13
CA ILE A 59 -10.29 8.72 2.70
C ILE A 59 -11.16 9.41 1.66
N ALA A 60 -11.50 10.68 1.86
CA ALA A 60 -12.23 11.48 0.88
C ALA A 60 -11.44 11.61 -0.44
N ASN A 61 -10.13 11.82 -0.33
CA ASN A 61 -9.25 11.93 -1.49
C ASN A 61 -9.10 10.59 -2.25
N ALA A 62 -8.95 9.47 -1.52
CA ALA A 62 -8.98 8.14 -2.13
C ALA A 62 -10.33 7.85 -2.83
N ALA A 63 -11.44 8.31 -2.24
CA ALA A 63 -12.78 8.14 -2.82
C ALA A 63 -12.94 8.90 -4.14
N THR A 64 -12.49 10.16 -4.21
CA THR A 64 -12.59 10.96 -5.45
C THR A 64 -11.68 10.43 -6.55
N LEU A 65 -10.47 9.95 -6.20
CA LEU A 65 -9.55 9.29 -7.14
C LEU A 65 -10.20 8.04 -7.73
N CYS A 66 -10.75 7.18 -6.88
CA CYS A 66 -11.45 5.96 -7.28
C CYS A 66 -12.62 6.27 -8.22
N TYR A 67 -13.45 7.25 -7.85
CA TYR A 67 -14.59 7.69 -8.66
C TYR A 67 -14.12 8.17 -10.04
N GLY A 68 -13.11 9.04 -10.10
CA GLY A 68 -12.57 9.57 -11.34
C GLY A 68 -12.09 8.47 -12.28
N ILE A 69 -11.21 7.57 -11.81
CA ILE A 69 -10.65 6.50 -12.64
C ILE A 69 -11.77 5.52 -13.08
N CYS A 70 -12.71 5.21 -12.20
CA CYS A 70 -13.78 4.26 -12.48
C CYS A 70 -14.76 4.78 -13.55
N CYS A 71 -15.12 6.08 -13.48
CA CYS A 71 -16.22 6.66 -14.24
C CYS A 71 -15.79 7.50 -15.46
N ASN A 72 -14.56 8.02 -15.51
CA ASN A 72 -14.10 8.80 -16.67
C ASN A 72 -13.78 7.93 -17.90
N HIS A 73 -13.64 6.60 -17.73
CA HIS A 73 -13.32 5.67 -18.82
C HIS A 73 -12.05 6.03 -19.61
N ALA A 74 -11.01 6.47 -18.91
CA ALA A 74 -9.76 6.93 -19.49
C ALA A 74 -8.86 5.78 -20.02
N LEU A 75 -9.09 4.55 -19.57
CA LEU A 75 -8.36 3.35 -20.01
C LEU A 75 -9.20 2.56 -21.02
N HIS A 76 -8.54 1.85 -21.94
CA HIS A 76 -9.23 1.03 -22.93
C HIS A 76 -10.08 -0.08 -22.27
N ASN A 77 -9.52 -0.74 -21.27
CA ASN A 77 -10.20 -1.74 -20.44
C ASN A 77 -9.65 -1.63 -19.01
N GLY A 78 -10.25 -2.33 -18.05
CA GLY A 78 -9.70 -2.41 -16.69
C GLY A 78 -9.92 -1.17 -15.81
N ASN A 79 -10.73 -0.18 -16.22
CA ASN A 79 -11.03 1.03 -15.44
C ASN A 79 -11.43 0.73 -13.99
N LYS A 80 -12.41 -0.18 -13.77
CA LYS A 80 -12.89 -0.56 -12.43
C LYS A 80 -11.80 -1.23 -11.58
N ARG A 81 -11.01 -2.12 -12.19
CA ARG A 81 -9.91 -2.84 -11.53
C ARG A 81 -8.80 -1.85 -11.12
N THR A 82 -8.42 -0.97 -12.03
CA THR A 82 -7.39 0.06 -11.82
C THR A 82 -7.83 1.07 -10.75
N ALA A 83 -9.09 1.51 -10.78
CA ALA A 83 -9.67 2.40 -9.77
C ALA A 83 -9.63 1.78 -8.36
N LEU A 84 -10.02 0.51 -8.23
CA LEU A 84 -9.99 -0.19 -6.95
C LEU A 84 -8.55 -0.29 -6.40
N VAL A 85 -7.59 -0.72 -7.21
CA VAL A 85 -6.19 -0.85 -6.74
C VAL A 85 -5.58 0.51 -6.44
N SER A 86 -5.84 1.54 -7.25
CA SER A 86 -5.39 2.92 -6.99
C SER A 86 -5.93 3.47 -5.67
N MET A 87 -7.21 3.20 -5.36
CA MET A 87 -7.80 3.55 -4.06
C MET A 87 -7.12 2.82 -2.90
N LEU A 88 -6.82 1.53 -3.06
CA LEU A 88 -6.15 0.72 -2.03
C LEU A 88 -4.73 1.22 -1.78
N CYS A 89 -3.95 1.49 -2.83
CA CYS A 89 -2.62 2.08 -2.72
C CYS A 89 -2.67 3.46 -2.05
N HIS A 90 -3.61 4.33 -2.44
CA HIS A 90 -3.78 5.65 -1.81
C HIS A 90 -4.08 5.54 -0.31
N LEU A 91 -4.98 4.63 0.08
CA LEU A 91 -5.29 4.40 1.50
C LEU A 91 -4.04 3.91 2.26
N ASP A 92 -3.28 2.98 1.68
CA ASP A 92 -2.07 2.42 2.29
C ASP A 92 -0.98 3.46 2.51
N LYS A 93 -0.67 4.27 1.47
CA LYS A 93 0.25 5.41 1.54
C LYS A 93 -0.11 6.36 2.68
N ASN A 94 -1.42 6.54 2.94
CA ASN A 94 -1.91 7.42 4.00
C ASN A 94 -2.24 6.71 5.32
N GLY A 95 -1.78 5.47 5.50
CA GLY A 95 -1.88 4.74 6.76
C GLY A 95 -3.26 4.17 7.06
N TYR A 96 -4.05 3.85 6.03
CA TYR A 96 -5.37 3.23 6.15
C TYR A 96 -5.44 1.89 5.42
N THR A 97 -6.20 0.96 5.99
CA THR A 97 -6.57 -0.31 5.34
C THR A 97 -8.02 -0.62 5.65
N PHE A 98 -8.68 -1.40 4.80
CA PHE A 98 -9.97 -1.99 5.15
C PHE A 98 -9.84 -2.89 6.39
N ASN A 99 -10.85 -2.83 7.26
CA ASN A 99 -10.96 -3.65 8.46
C ASN A 99 -11.43 -5.08 8.12
N ASN A 100 -11.36 -5.99 9.09
CA ASN A 100 -11.71 -7.40 8.93
C ASN A 100 -13.19 -7.66 8.63
N ARG A 101 -14.06 -6.65 8.76
CA ARG A 101 -15.50 -6.76 8.44
C ARG A 101 -15.81 -6.49 6.97
N THR A 102 -14.82 -6.08 6.18
CA THR A 102 -14.99 -5.76 4.77
C THR A 102 -14.30 -6.83 3.94
N ASN A 103 -15.11 -7.65 3.30
CA ASN A 103 -14.62 -8.74 2.46
C ASN A 103 -14.60 -8.33 0.97
N GLN A 104 -14.10 -9.22 0.11
CA GLN A 104 -13.99 -8.96 -1.33
C GLN A 104 -15.36 -8.84 -2.04
N GLN A 105 -16.43 -9.44 -1.49
CA GLN A 105 -17.80 -9.28 -2.02
C GLN A 105 -18.38 -7.90 -1.71
N ASP A 106 -18.07 -7.34 -0.54
CA ASP A 106 -18.43 -5.97 -0.18
C ASP A 106 -17.78 -4.97 -1.13
N LEU A 107 -16.47 -5.16 -1.41
CA LEU A 107 -15.71 -4.33 -2.36
C LEU A 107 -16.24 -4.45 -3.79
N TYR A 108 -16.60 -5.66 -4.22
CA TYR A 108 -17.23 -5.86 -5.53
C TYR A 108 -18.54 -5.08 -5.64
N SER A 109 -19.45 -5.28 -4.69
CA SER A 109 -20.75 -4.59 -4.66
C SER A 109 -20.59 -3.08 -4.62
N PHE A 110 -19.64 -2.59 -3.83
CA PHE A 110 -19.26 -1.18 -3.77
C PHE A 110 -18.81 -0.65 -5.13
N MET A 111 -17.83 -1.29 -5.78
CA MET A 111 -17.30 -0.85 -7.07
C MET A 111 -18.33 -0.92 -8.20
N ILE A 112 -19.23 -1.90 -8.20
CA ILE A 112 -20.34 -1.97 -9.15
C ILE A 112 -21.30 -0.80 -8.99
N ASN A 113 -21.62 -0.42 -7.73
CA ASN A 113 -22.48 0.74 -7.48
C ASN A 113 -21.81 2.06 -7.88
N VAL A 114 -20.48 2.19 -7.67
CA VAL A 114 -19.70 3.34 -8.17
C VAL A 114 -19.80 3.44 -9.68
N ALA A 115 -19.47 2.35 -10.40
CA ALA A 115 -19.49 2.32 -11.87
C ALA A 115 -20.87 2.60 -12.47
N ARG A 116 -21.94 2.26 -11.76
CA ARG A 116 -23.34 2.50 -12.17
C ARG A 116 -23.90 3.84 -11.71
N HIS A 117 -23.13 4.64 -10.95
CA HIS A 117 -23.61 5.86 -10.30
C HIS A 117 -24.90 5.61 -9.49
N SER A 118 -24.87 4.60 -8.62
CA SER A 118 -26.04 4.13 -7.87
C SER A 118 -25.83 4.12 -6.35
N LEU A 119 -24.87 4.88 -5.83
CA LEU A 119 -24.71 5.04 -4.38
C LEU A 119 -25.74 6.01 -3.79
N VAL A 120 -26.28 6.93 -4.61
CA VAL A 120 -27.25 7.94 -4.19
C VAL A 120 -28.58 7.80 -4.96
N ASN A 121 -29.70 7.97 -4.25
CA ASN A 121 -31.01 7.92 -4.88
C ASN A 121 -31.32 9.23 -5.65
N LYS A 122 -31.10 9.20 -6.96
CA LYS A 122 -31.30 10.33 -7.88
C LYS A 122 -32.74 10.85 -7.94
N LYS A 123 -33.75 10.04 -7.60
CA LYS A 123 -35.17 10.43 -7.70
C LYS A 123 -35.55 11.57 -6.74
N LYS A 124 -34.74 11.83 -5.72
CA LYS A 124 -34.97 12.88 -4.71
C LYS A 124 -34.12 14.14 -4.93
N LEU A 125 -33.31 14.21 -5.99
CA LEU A 125 -32.37 15.30 -6.22
C LEU A 125 -32.92 16.35 -7.21
N LYS A 126 -32.53 17.62 -7.01
CA LYS A 126 -32.81 18.69 -7.96
C LYS A 126 -31.91 18.50 -9.20
N LYS A 127 -32.37 18.93 -10.38
CA LYS A 127 -31.61 18.81 -11.64
C LYS A 127 -30.24 19.51 -11.63
N THR A 128 -30.05 20.50 -10.76
CA THR A 128 -28.82 21.31 -10.65
C THR A 128 -27.78 20.73 -9.68
N THR A 129 -28.09 19.61 -9.02
CA THR A 129 -27.20 19.02 -8.01
C THR A 129 -26.04 18.27 -8.67
N ASP A 130 -24.80 18.57 -8.26
CA ASP A 130 -23.63 17.79 -8.67
C ASP A 130 -23.71 16.38 -8.07
N ILE A 131 -24.11 15.43 -8.92
CA ILE A 131 -24.26 14.03 -8.53
C ILE A 131 -22.89 13.41 -8.19
N SER A 132 -21.81 13.88 -8.82
CA SER A 132 -20.48 13.32 -8.60
C SER A 132 -20.01 13.59 -7.18
N ASP A 133 -20.25 14.79 -6.65
CA ASP A 133 -19.92 15.15 -5.29
C ASP A 133 -20.69 14.35 -4.25
N LEU A 134 -21.98 14.12 -4.50
CA LEU A 134 -22.80 13.30 -3.62
C LEU A 134 -22.36 11.84 -3.62
N GLU A 135 -22.03 11.28 -4.78
CA GLU A 135 -21.50 9.92 -4.89
C GLU A 135 -20.14 9.80 -4.19
N VAL A 136 -19.22 10.76 -4.39
CA VAL A 136 -17.92 10.77 -3.69
C VAL A 136 -18.10 10.91 -2.18
N THR A 137 -19.07 11.70 -1.71
CA THR A 137 -19.41 11.79 -0.29
C THR A 137 -19.93 10.44 0.24
N ALA A 138 -20.81 9.77 -0.50
CA ALA A 138 -21.31 8.45 -0.14
C ALA A 138 -20.18 7.40 -0.11
N MET A 139 -19.26 7.44 -1.07
CA MET A 139 -18.06 6.62 -1.09
C MET A 139 -17.19 6.86 0.14
N THR A 140 -16.92 8.13 0.46
CA THR A 140 -16.13 8.53 1.63
C THR A 140 -16.71 7.96 2.92
N GLN A 141 -18.02 8.09 3.13
CA GLN A 141 -18.71 7.54 4.29
C GLN A 141 -18.63 6.01 4.34
N TRP A 142 -18.78 5.35 3.19
CA TRP A 142 -18.69 3.89 3.10
C TRP A 142 -17.29 3.40 3.45
N ILE A 143 -16.25 4.02 2.89
CA ILE A 143 -14.85 3.66 3.14
C ILE A 143 -14.48 3.96 4.59
N SER A 144 -14.84 5.15 5.10
CA SER A 144 -14.52 5.57 6.47
C SER A 144 -15.00 4.56 7.51
N LYS A 145 -16.28 4.14 7.44
CA LYS A 145 -16.87 3.12 8.34
C LYS A 145 -16.23 1.73 8.25
N ARG A 146 -15.50 1.46 7.17
CA ARG A 146 -14.93 0.16 6.82
C ARG A 146 -13.41 0.14 6.84
N SER A 147 -12.80 1.29 7.09
CA SER A 147 -11.37 1.45 7.20
C SER A 147 -10.94 1.46 8.66
N ARG A 148 -9.66 1.21 8.88
CA ARG A 148 -8.97 1.44 10.14
C ARG A 148 -7.60 1.99 9.83
N ARG A 149 -6.98 2.65 10.81
CA ARG A 149 -5.55 2.95 10.72
C ARG A 149 -4.77 1.64 10.62
N ILE A 150 -3.77 1.63 9.75
CA ILE A 150 -2.79 0.55 9.71
C ILE A 150 -2.03 0.62 11.03
N GLU A 151 -2.34 -0.30 11.92
CA GLU A 151 -1.46 -0.60 13.04
C GLU A 151 -0.18 -1.21 12.47
N LYS A 152 0.84 -0.38 12.28
CA LYS A 152 2.21 -0.82 11.98
C LYS A 152 2.81 -1.43 13.26
N GLY A 153 2.16 -2.48 13.77
CA GLY A 153 2.65 -3.30 14.88
C GLY A 153 3.48 -4.46 14.37
N GLU A 154 4.07 -5.22 15.27
CA GLU A 154 4.82 -6.42 14.87
C GLU A 154 3.92 -7.41 14.12
N ARG A 155 4.34 -7.76 12.90
CA ARG A 155 3.76 -8.84 12.11
C ARG A 155 4.69 -10.05 12.11
N THR A 156 4.13 -11.24 11.93
CA THR A 156 4.94 -12.43 11.64
C THR A 156 5.54 -12.28 10.25
N LEU A 157 6.80 -12.68 10.08
CA LEU A 157 7.51 -12.67 8.80
C LEU A 157 8.07 -14.05 8.51
N SER A 158 8.27 -14.43 7.26
CA SER A 158 9.15 -15.58 6.97
C SER A 158 10.58 -15.24 7.40
N TYR A 159 11.41 -16.25 7.66
CA TYR A 159 12.84 -16.00 7.95
C TYR A 159 13.53 -15.25 6.80
N SER A 160 13.19 -15.54 5.54
CA SER A 160 13.74 -14.86 4.37
C SER A 160 13.32 -13.40 4.28
N ASP A 161 12.07 -13.07 4.61
CA ASP A 161 11.61 -11.68 4.57
C ASP A 161 12.20 -10.88 5.73
N LEU A 162 12.30 -11.49 6.91
CA LEU A 162 12.98 -10.88 8.05
C LEU A 162 14.45 -10.59 7.72
N GLU A 163 15.16 -11.54 7.11
CA GLU A 163 16.55 -11.36 6.72
C GLU A 163 16.72 -10.22 5.71
N LYS A 164 15.84 -10.13 4.70
CA LYS A 164 15.84 -9.03 3.72
C LYS A 164 15.66 -7.66 4.38
N LEU A 165 14.74 -7.54 5.33
CA LEU A 165 14.50 -6.29 6.05
C LEU A 165 15.67 -5.91 6.96
N LEU A 166 16.23 -6.88 7.69
CA LEU A 166 17.38 -6.65 8.55
C LEU A 166 18.62 -6.20 7.75
N ARG A 167 18.83 -6.77 6.55
CA ARG A 167 19.94 -6.39 5.67
C ARG A 167 19.90 -4.92 5.24
N GLN A 168 18.71 -4.32 5.14
CA GLN A 168 18.57 -2.88 4.83
C GLN A 168 19.10 -1.98 5.96
N HIS A 169 19.37 -2.55 7.13
CA HIS A 169 19.87 -1.86 8.32
C HIS A 169 21.22 -2.42 8.80
N ASP A 170 22.01 -2.97 7.88
CA ASP A 170 23.34 -3.56 8.15
C ASP A 170 23.31 -4.71 9.18
N ILE A 171 22.20 -5.46 9.22
CA ILE A 171 22.03 -6.61 10.10
C ILE A 171 21.87 -7.88 9.27
N TYR A 172 22.62 -8.92 9.63
CA TYR A 172 22.79 -10.13 8.84
C TYR A 172 22.57 -11.38 9.68
N PHE A 173 22.12 -12.43 9.00
CA PHE A 173 22.04 -13.78 9.53
C PHE A 173 23.34 -14.53 9.25
N GLU A 174 24.08 -14.89 10.30
CA GLU A 174 25.39 -15.54 10.22
C GLU A 174 25.49 -16.76 11.15
N ASN A 175 26.56 -17.55 11.03
CA ASN A 175 26.86 -18.67 11.93
C ASN A 175 25.72 -19.69 12.15
N HIS A 176 25.08 -20.11 11.06
CA HIS A 176 24.00 -21.11 11.11
C HIS A 176 24.47 -22.43 11.75
N LYS A 177 23.88 -22.82 12.89
CA LYS A 177 24.24 -24.04 13.62
C LYS A 177 23.09 -24.55 14.48
N ASN A 178 22.85 -25.86 14.50
CA ASN A 178 21.87 -26.54 15.38
C ASN A 178 20.44 -25.96 15.33
N ASN A 179 19.94 -25.54 14.16
CA ASN A 179 18.66 -24.84 13.99
C ASN A 179 18.60 -23.47 14.68
N TYR A 180 19.75 -22.81 14.81
CA TYR A 180 19.86 -21.42 15.23
C TYR A 180 20.70 -20.63 14.23
N VAL A 181 20.51 -19.32 14.25
CA VAL A 181 21.29 -18.34 13.48
C VAL A 181 21.64 -17.16 14.37
N ASP A 182 22.82 -16.61 14.16
CA ASP A 182 23.25 -15.37 14.80
C ASP A 182 22.75 -14.18 13.99
N VAL A 183 22.17 -13.20 14.69
CA VAL A 183 21.78 -11.91 14.13
C VAL A 183 22.90 -10.92 14.46
N ILE A 184 23.67 -10.51 13.46
CA ILE A 184 24.86 -9.68 13.62
C ILE A 184 24.62 -8.31 12.98
N LYS A 185 24.86 -7.23 13.73
CA LYS A 185 24.82 -5.85 13.22
C LYS A 185 26.23 -5.36 12.95
N TYR A 186 26.46 -4.76 11.79
CA TYR A 186 27.71 -4.07 11.49
C TYR A 186 27.56 -2.56 11.66
N SER A 187 28.62 -1.90 12.11
CA SER A 187 28.68 -0.44 12.14
C SER A 187 30.12 0.04 11.95
N THR A 188 30.26 1.27 11.45
CA THR A 188 31.58 1.91 11.29
C THR A 188 31.85 2.82 12.49
N GLN A 189 32.99 2.62 13.15
CA GLN A 189 33.46 3.47 14.23
C GLN A 189 34.78 4.14 13.87
N LYS A 190 34.93 5.42 14.22
CA LYS A 190 36.20 6.14 14.11
C LYS A 190 37.05 5.84 15.33
N GLN A 191 38.09 5.04 15.14
CA GLN A 191 39.10 4.78 16.16
C GLN A 191 40.23 5.79 16.00
N ARG A 192 40.52 6.53 17.07
CA ARG A 192 41.60 7.52 17.09
C ARG A 192 42.95 6.78 17.11
N THR A 193 43.80 7.03 16.11
CA THR A 193 45.12 6.38 15.97
C THR A 193 46.26 7.30 16.38
N SER A 194 46.06 8.62 16.33
CA SER A 194 46.96 9.63 16.90
C SER A 194 46.20 10.93 17.22
N TRP A 195 46.89 11.94 17.76
CA TRP A 195 46.25 13.18 18.20
C TRP A 195 45.53 13.94 17.07
N PHE A 196 45.96 13.75 15.81
CA PHE A 196 45.34 14.32 14.60
C PHE A 196 44.69 13.31 13.64
N THR A 197 44.82 12.00 13.85
CA THR A 197 44.35 10.99 12.89
C THR A 197 43.40 9.99 13.52
N SER A 198 42.36 9.67 12.77
CA SER A 198 41.40 8.61 13.09
C SER A 198 41.27 7.68 11.90
N LYS A 199 41.17 6.38 12.16
CA LYS A 199 40.85 5.37 11.16
C LYS A 199 39.42 4.88 11.38
N GLU A 200 38.68 4.69 10.30
CA GLU A 200 37.38 4.02 10.35
C GLU A 200 37.60 2.50 10.40
N ILE A 201 36.99 1.85 11.39
CA ILE A 201 36.98 0.40 11.54
C ILE A 201 35.53 -0.07 11.50
N GLN A 202 35.29 -1.19 10.81
CA GLN A 202 34.00 -1.87 10.87
C GLN A 202 34.01 -2.80 12.07
N ILE A 203 33.00 -2.67 12.92
CA ILE A 203 32.79 -3.54 14.07
C ILE A 203 31.51 -4.35 13.88
N SER A 204 31.49 -5.56 14.42
CA SER A 204 30.31 -6.40 14.48
C SER A 204 29.80 -6.51 15.92
N GLU A 205 28.49 -6.46 16.08
CA GLU A 205 27.78 -6.66 17.33
C GLU A 205 26.79 -7.82 17.18
N LYS A 206 26.87 -8.81 18.05
CA LYS A 206 25.90 -9.90 18.07
C LYS A 206 24.63 -9.46 18.82
N ILE A 207 23.56 -9.25 18.06
CA ILE A 207 22.26 -8.79 18.57
C ILE A 207 21.50 -9.93 19.25
N ALA A 208 21.46 -11.10 18.62
CA ALA A 208 20.75 -12.26 19.14
C ALA A 208 21.27 -13.57 18.54
N ASN A 209 20.98 -14.68 19.20
CA ASN A 209 20.97 -16.00 18.60
C ASN A 209 19.51 -16.48 18.62
N ILE A 210 18.95 -16.75 17.45
CA ILE A 210 17.51 -17.04 17.29
C ILE A 210 17.31 -18.43 16.68
N PRO A 211 16.23 -19.14 17.02
CA PRO A 211 15.85 -20.33 16.28
C PRO A 211 15.77 -20.01 14.78
N TYR A 212 16.11 -20.96 13.92
CA TYR A 212 16.12 -20.79 12.48
C TYR A 212 15.52 -22.02 11.82
N TRP A 213 14.34 -21.82 11.21
CA TRP A 213 13.59 -22.86 10.52
C TRP A 213 13.18 -22.32 9.15
N PRO A 214 14.05 -22.43 8.12
CA PRO A 214 13.74 -21.95 6.79
C PRO A 214 12.39 -22.53 6.32
N GLY A 215 11.55 -21.68 5.73
CA GLY A 215 10.18 -22.04 5.33
C GLY A 215 9.11 -21.90 6.43
N ARG A 216 9.48 -21.55 7.67
CA ARG A 216 8.53 -21.14 8.73
C ARG A 216 8.50 -19.63 8.91
N THR A 217 7.52 -19.17 9.69
CA THR A 217 7.39 -17.78 10.12
C THR A 217 8.03 -17.55 11.48
N VAL A 218 8.60 -16.36 11.64
CA VAL A 218 9.11 -15.80 12.88
C VAL A 218 7.97 -15.12 13.60
N GLY A 219 7.78 -15.48 14.87
CA GLY A 219 6.74 -14.92 15.72
C GLY A 219 6.97 -13.43 16.03
N LYS A 220 5.88 -12.69 16.21
CA LYS A 220 5.89 -11.24 16.51
C LYS A 220 6.82 -10.89 17.68
N GLY A 221 6.74 -11.64 18.78
CA GLY A 221 7.57 -11.39 19.97
C GLY A 221 9.08 -11.60 19.74
N LEU A 222 9.48 -12.50 18.84
CA LEU A 222 10.89 -12.65 18.49
C LEU A 222 11.35 -11.47 17.62
N ILE A 223 10.52 -11.05 16.67
CA ILE A 223 10.80 -9.86 15.84
C ILE A 223 10.89 -8.59 16.71
N LYS A 224 10.01 -8.45 17.71
CA LYS A 224 10.11 -7.40 18.74
C LYS A 224 11.48 -7.34 19.37
N SER A 225 11.92 -8.48 19.88
CA SER A 225 13.15 -8.61 20.65
C SER A 225 14.36 -8.28 19.78
N ILE A 226 14.37 -8.77 18.53
CA ILE A 226 15.42 -8.43 17.57
C ILE A 226 15.44 -6.92 17.32
N ARG A 227 14.29 -6.30 17.03
CA ARG A 227 14.20 -4.85 16.76
C ARG A 227 14.67 -4.00 17.95
N GLN A 228 14.23 -4.34 19.16
CA GLN A 228 14.64 -3.64 20.39
C GLN A 228 16.15 -3.71 20.59
N LYS A 229 16.74 -4.90 20.47
CA LYS A 229 18.19 -5.07 20.64
C LYS A 229 18.99 -4.43 19.51
N ALA A 230 18.46 -4.43 18.29
CA ALA A 230 19.08 -3.81 17.13
C ALA A 230 18.93 -2.27 17.09
N LYS A 231 18.21 -1.67 18.04
CA LYS A 231 17.86 -0.24 18.05
C LYS A 231 17.08 0.18 16.79
N LEU A 232 16.08 -0.63 16.44
CA LEU A 232 15.15 -0.42 15.31
C LEU A 232 13.73 -0.19 15.81
N THR A 233 13.60 0.62 16.87
CA THR A 233 12.33 1.00 17.49
C THR A 233 12.00 2.47 17.25
N ALA A 234 10.76 2.87 17.57
CA ALA A 234 10.33 4.25 17.43
C ALA A 234 11.20 5.21 18.28
N ASP A 235 11.63 4.77 19.46
CA ASP A 235 12.52 5.54 20.34
C ASP A 235 13.91 5.75 19.72
N ASP A 236 14.31 4.90 18.76
CA ASP A 236 15.57 5.00 18.01
C ASP A 236 15.39 5.72 16.66
N GLY A 237 14.22 6.30 16.39
CA GLY A 237 13.89 6.96 15.12
C GLY A 237 13.42 6.02 14.00
N PHE A 238 13.20 4.74 14.30
CA PHE A 238 12.66 3.74 13.37
C PHE A 238 11.20 3.47 13.68
N ASP A 239 10.29 4.15 12.98
CA ASP A 239 8.89 3.75 13.01
C ASP A 239 8.74 2.33 12.40
N SER A 240 7.67 1.63 12.73
CA SER A 240 7.43 0.30 12.15
C SER A 240 7.19 0.32 10.64
N ALA A 241 6.97 1.48 10.02
CA ALA A 241 6.90 1.61 8.56
C ALA A 241 8.28 1.47 7.93
N LEU A 242 9.29 2.09 8.53
CA LEU A 242 10.68 2.06 8.10
C LEU A 242 11.26 0.65 8.20
N PHE A 243 10.83 -0.16 9.18
CA PHE A 243 11.34 -1.52 9.35
C PHE A 243 10.63 -2.59 8.52
N TYR A 244 9.33 -2.47 8.23
CA TYR A 244 8.58 -3.52 7.52
C TYR A 244 8.48 -3.32 6.00
N GLY A 245 9.10 -2.25 5.47
CA GLY A 245 8.85 -1.74 4.13
C GLY A 245 7.70 -0.73 4.18
N THR A 246 7.93 0.44 3.56
CA THR A 246 7.09 1.62 3.72
C THR A 246 5.73 1.52 3.03
N GLU A 247 5.58 0.67 2.01
CA GLU A 247 4.34 0.55 1.22
C GLU A 247 4.08 -0.88 0.75
N THR A 248 2.82 -1.30 0.81
CA THR A 248 2.34 -2.50 0.13
C THR A 248 2.43 -2.27 -1.38
N THR A 249 3.10 -3.15 -2.13
CA THR A 249 3.24 -2.93 -3.58
C THR A 249 1.91 -3.13 -4.31
N PRO A 250 1.72 -2.58 -5.53
CA PRO A 250 0.54 -2.90 -6.34
C PRO A 250 0.33 -4.40 -6.54
N ASP A 251 1.41 -5.18 -6.68
CA ASP A 251 1.34 -6.64 -6.83
C ASP A 251 0.76 -7.34 -5.61
N ASP A 252 1.14 -6.89 -4.41
CA ASP A 252 0.58 -7.41 -3.16
C ASP A 252 -0.93 -7.15 -3.08
N PHE A 253 -1.39 -5.98 -3.53
CA PHE A 253 -2.81 -5.67 -3.63
C PHE A 253 -3.52 -6.52 -4.68
N VAL A 254 -2.93 -6.69 -5.86
CA VAL A 254 -3.48 -7.52 -6.92
C VAL A 254 -3.67 -8.96 -6.44
N GLN A 255 -2.67 -9.54 -5.77
CA GLN A 255 -2.76 -10.88 -5.22
C GLN A 255 -3.79 -10.99 -4.08
N LYS A 256 -3.73 -10.07 -3.11
CA LYS A 256 -4.64 -10.06 -1.95
C LYS A 256 -6.11 -9.90 -2.38
N TYR A 257 -6.38 -9.07 -3.39
CA TYR A 257 -7.72 -8.74 -3.87
C TYR A 257 -8.08 -9.45 -5.20
N LYS A 258 -7.35 -10.52 -5.56
CA LYS A 258 -7.52 -11.24 -6.83
C LYS A 258 -8.96 -11.71 -7.10
N LYS A 259 -9.69 -12.12 -6.06
CA LYS A 259 -11.08 -12.59 -6.21
C LYS A 259 -12.00 -11.44 -6.65
N VAL A 260 -11.94 -10.27 -6.00
CA VAL A 260 -12.75 -9.11 -6.42
C VAL A 260 -12.33 -8.58 -7.78
N LEU A 261 -11.03 -8.57 -8.08
CA LEU A 261 -10.53 -8.12 -9.39
C LEU A 261 -11.06 -9.02 -10.52
N ARG A 262 -11.10 -10.35 -10.33
CA ARG A 262 -11.73 -11.29 -11.27
C ARG A 262 -13.24 -11.09 -11.41
N MET A 263 -13.94 -10.79 -10.31
CA MET A 263 -15.38 -10.51 -10.38
C MET A 263 -15.68 -9.22 -11.15
N LEU A 264 -14.85 -8.18 -11.00
CA LEU A 264 -15.00 -6.90 -11.70
C LEU A 264 -14.66 -6.95 -13.19
N ALA A 265 -13.94 -7.98 -13.64
CA ALA A 265 -13.65 -8.20 -15.05
C ALA A 265 -14.95 -8.51 -15.82
N LYS A 266 -15.80 -9.39 -15.27
CA LYS A 266 -17.01 -9.96 -15.89
C LYS A 266 -18.21 -8.99 -16.03
N THR A 267 -17.99 -7.69 -15.88
CA THR A 267 -19.06 -6.67 -15.76
C THR A 267 -18.76 -5.44 -16.59
#